data_AF-A0A960E3K2-F1
#
_entry.id   AF-A0A960E3K2-F1
#
_cell.length_a   1.000
_cell.length_b   1.000
_cell.length_c   1.000
_cell.angle_alpha   90.00
_cell.angle_beta   90.00
_cell.angle_gamma   90.00
#
_symmetry.space_group_name_H-M   'P 1'
#
loop_
_entity.id
_entity.type
_entity.pdbx_description
1 polymer ?
#
loop_
_entity_poly.entity_id
_entity_poly.type
_entity_poly.pdbx_seq_one_letter_code
_entity_poly.pdbx_strand_id
1 'polypeptide(L)'
;MLRTRWMAAPACALLLLVGCTDDASDGGSTTTTAAADAGGDTSTTRPAIDPDSIEGGEQAYVDAFVATYQGTGGSNPLFTETQAECLAPAWVSAIGIDRFAAAGVAPDDIENFEVGLDAVDIPAEVADEMVADITDCGIDVRATVLSTFVATDDLPDELSTCLDEAITTEVAEEVFRQQILGADDVPEAFAQAQACFDDYEASVTED
;
A
#
# COMPACT_ATOMS: atom_id res chain seq x y z
N MET A 1 7.56 -17.95 46.84
CA MET A 1 7.35 -17.23 48.12
C MET A 1 5.86 -16.89 48.23
N LEU A 2 5.21 -17.37 49.29
CA LEU A 2 3.77 -17.23 49.58
C LEU A 2 3.34 -15.75 49.65
N ARG A 3 2.10 -15.45 49.23
CA ARG A 3 1.15 -14.71 50.06
C ARG A 3 -0.30 -15.02 49.69
N THR A 4 -0.91 -15.81 50.56
CA THR A 4 -2.29 -16.29 50.59
C THR A 4 -3.19 -15.32 51.37
N ARG A 5 -4.38 -15.01 50.86
CA ARG A 5 -5.57 -14.53 51.59
C ARG A 5 -6.79 -15.16 50.90
N TRP A 6 -7.29 -16.33 51.33
CA TRP A 6 -8.44 -16.53 52.25
C TRP A 6 -9.65 -15.64 51.87
N MET A 7 -10.62 -16.11 51.07
CA MET A 7 -11.73 -17.06 51.33
C MET A 7 -13.04 -16.37 51.76
N ALA A 8 -14.04 -16.45 50.88
CA ALA A 8 -15.46 -16.61 51.20
C ALA A 8 -16.17 -17.29 50.02
N ALA A 9 -16.52 -18.57 50.18
CA ALA A 9 -17.53 -19.31 49.42
C ALA A 9 -18.86 -19.27 50.24
N PRO A 10 -19.99 -19.96 49.92
CA PRO A 10 -20.35 -20.79 48.74
C PRO A 10 -21.84 -20.64 48.27
N ALA A 11 -22.19 -21.26 47.14
CA ALA A 11 -23.49 -21.90 46.87
C ALA A 11 -23.32 -22.74 45.58
N CYS A 12 -23.07 -24.06 45.60
CA CYS A 12 -24.03 -25.18 45.82
C CYS A 12 -25.39 -24.90 45.15
N ALA A 13 -25.96 -25.71 44.26
CA ALA A 13 -25.74 -27.06 43.72
C ALA A 13 -26.62 -27.15 42.43
N LEU A 14 -26.40 -28.00 41.43
CA LEU A 14 -26.71 -29.43 41.43
C LEU A 14 -26.30 -30.03 40.07
N LEU A 15 -25.75 -31.24 40.13
CA LEU A 15 -25.55 -32.18 39.02
C LEU A 15 -26.89 -32.65 38.41
N LEU A 16 -26.85 -33.17 37.17
CA LEU A 16 -27.45 -34.45 36.67
C LEU A 16 -27.21 -34.53 35.13
N LEU A 17 -26.25 -35.35 34.66
CA LEU A 17 -26.41 -36.66 33.98
C LEU A 17 -26.92 -36.65 32.52
N VAL A 18 -26.03 -37.13 31.62
CA VAL A 18 -26.26 -38.08 30.50
C VAL A 18 -27.12 -37.66 29.30
N GLY A 19 -26.53 -37.81 28.10
CA GLY A 19 -27.23 -38.38 26.94
C GLY A 19 -26.96 -37.70 25.59
N CYS A 20 -26.12 -38.32 24.75
CA CYS A 20 -26.36 -38.29 23.30
C CYS A 20 -27.65 -39.07 23.03
N THR A 21 -28.64 -38.43 22.40
CA THR A 21 -29.66 -39.13 21.64
C THR A 21 -30.10 -38.23 20.48
N ASP A 22 -30.07 -38.79 19.28
CA ASP A 22 -30.64 -38.26 18.05
C ASP A 22 -32.17 -38.04 18.20
N ASP A 23 -32.73 -37.07 17.46
CA ASP A 23 -33.86 -37.25 16.50
C ASP A 23 -34.67 -35.94 16.25
N ALA A 24 -34.86 -35.66 14.96
CA ALA A 24 -35.80 -34.82 14.19
C ALA A 24 -36.69 -33.68 14.77
N SER A 25 -36.65 -32.57 14.00
CA SER A 25 -37.76 -31.72 13.49
C SER A 25 -38.37 -30.55 14.28
N ASP A 26 -38.54 -29.48 13.49
CA ASP A 26 -39.55 -28.40 13.51
C ASP A 26 -39.27 -27.05 14.21
N GLY A 27 -39.16 -26.01 13.36
CA GLY A 27 -39.93 -24.77 13.48
C GLY A 27 -39.61 -23.74 14.57
N GLY A 28 -39.09 -22.58 14.15
CA GLY A 28 -39.47 -21.29 14.76
C GLY A 28 -38.36 -20.43 15.35
N SER A 29 -37.95 -19.42 14.57
CA SER A 29 -37.61 -18.04 14.97
C SER A 29 -37.17 -17.78 16.41
N THR A 30 -35.88 -17.48 16.62
CA THR A 30 -35.45 -16.43 17.57
C THR A 30 -33.99 -16.03 17.33
N THR A 31 -33.81 -14.74 17.03
CA THR A 31 -32.68 -13.86 17.39
C THR A 31 -31.27 -14.45 17.37
N THR A 32 -30.58 -14.27 16.24
CA THR A 32 -29.12 -14.34 16.19
C THR A 32 -28.54 -13.09 16.87
N THR A 33 -28.22 -13.19 18.15
CA THR A 33 -27.31 -12.24 18.80
C THR A 33 -25.92 -12.46 18.20
N ALA A 34 -25.47 -11.48 17.42
CA ALA A 34 -24.11 -11.41 16.90
C ALA A 34 -23.12 -11.50 18.06
N ALA A 35 -22.22 -12.46 17.99
CA ALA A 35 -20.99 -12.43 18.77
C ALA A 35 -20.15 -11.26 18.23
N ALA A 36 -19.81 -10.34 19.12
CA ALA A 36 -18.82 -9.31 18.87
C ALA A 36 -17.46 -10.00 18.76
N ASP A 37 -17.00 -10.20 17.53
CA ASP A 37 -15.60 -10.47 17.24
C ASP A 37 -14.86 -9.13 17.33
N ALA A 38 -14.12 -8.96 18.42
CA ALA A 38 -13.26 -7.81 18.66
C ALA A 38 -11.93 -8.07 17.95
N GLY A 39 -11.88 -7.70 16.67
CA GLY A 39 -10.70 -7.74 15.82
C GLY A 39 -10.92 -6.85 14.60
N GLY A 40 -11.30 -5.60 14.84
CA GLY A 40 -11.52 -4.62 13.79
C GLY A 40 -10.20 -4.04 13.31
N ASP A 41 -9.63 -4.63 12.27
CA ASP A 41 -8.94 -3.84 11.26
C ASP A 41 -9.98 -2.90 10.67
N THR A 42 -9.99 -1.64 11.12
CA THR A 42 -10.77 -0.58 10.48
C THR A 42 -10.12 -0.22 9.14
N SER A 43 -10.11 -1.17 8.21
CA SER A 43 -10.10 -0.85 6.79
C SER A 43 -11.44 -0.18 6.52
N THR A 44 -11.45 1.14 6.55
CA THR A 44 -12.68 1.93 6.40
C THR A 44 -12.97 1.95 4.91
N THR A 45 -13.69 0.93 4.42
CA THR A 45 -14.11 0.86 3.02
C THR A 45 -14.85 2.14 2.65
N ARG A 46 -14.27 2.93 1.73
CA ARG A 46 -14.89 4.15 1.24
C ARG A 46 -16.14 3.80 0.43
N PRO A 47 -17.22 4.61 0.52
CA PRO A 47 -18.37 4.41 -0.34
C PRO A 47 -17.98 4.71 -1.79
N ALA A 48 -18.41 3.85 -2.72
CA ALA A 48 -18.25 4.11 -4.14
C ALA A 48 -18.94 5.42 -4.55
N ILE A 49 -18.34 6.10 -5.53
CA ILE A 49 -18.82 7.34 -6.13
C ILE A 49 -19.47 7.02 -7.49
N ASP A 50 -20.43 7.83 -7.91
CA ASP A 50 -20.99 7.75 -9.27
C ASP A 50 -20.00 8.41 -10.25
N PRO A 51 -19.44 7.68 -11.24
CA PRO A 51 -18.46 8.26 -12.17
C PRO A 51 -19.01 9.46 -12.95
N ASP A 52 -20.32 9.49 -13.23
CA ASP A 52 -20.96 10.60 -13.94
C ASP A 52 -21.13 11.86 -13.07
N SER A 53 -20.95 11.73 -11.75
CA SER A 53 -21.03 12.84 -10.80
C SER A 53 -19.72 13.62 -10.65
N ILE A 54 -18.63 13.13 -11.27
CA ILE A 54 -17.30 13.71 -11.17
C ILE A 54 -17.18 14.86 -12.17
N GLU A 55 -17.15 16.10 -11.67
CA GLU A 55 -16.98 17.28 -12.52
C GLU A 55 -15.63 17.21 -13.25
N GLY A 56 -15.64 17.35 -14.57
CA GLY A 56 -14.43 17.26 -15.40
C GLY A 56 -14.06 15.83 -15.84
N GLY A 57 -14.68 14.79 -15.29
CA GLY A 57 -14.47 13.40 -15.69
C GLY A 57 -13.00 12.97 -15.62
N GLU A 58 -12.48 12.36 -16.68
CA GLU A 58 -11.11 11.82 -16.72
C GLU A 58 -10.09 12.93 -16.52
N GLN A 59 -10.35 14.11 -17.11
CA GLN A 59 -9.43 15.24 -17.04
C GLN A 59 -9.21 15.71 -15.60
N ALA A 60 -10.21 15.60 -14.71
CA ALA A 60 -10.05 15.97 -13.31
C ALA A 60 -9.02 15.07 -12.60
N TYR A 61 -9.02 13.76 -12.89
CA TYR A 61 -8.00 12.85 -12.38
C TYR A 61 -6.62 13.14 -12.96
N VAL A 62 -6.54 13.46 -14.26
CA VAL A 62 -5.27 13.84 -14.90
C VAL A 62 -4.68 15.08 -14.23
N ASP A 63 -5.50 16.11 -14.05
CA ASP A 63 -5.08 17.36 -13.42
C ASP A 63 -4.61 17.12 -11.97
N ALA A 64 -5.30 16.25 -11.22
CA ALA A 64 -4.90 15.86 -9.87
C ALA A 64 -3.54 15.14 -9.82
N PHE A 65 -3.29 14.18 -10.72
CA PHE A 65 -1.98 13.53 -10.82
C PHE A 65 -0.88 14.50 -11.21
N VAL A 66 -1.13 15.41 -12.17
CA VAL A 66 -0.15 16.42 -12.56
C VAL A 66 0.20 17.32 -11.37
N ALA A 67 -0.80 17.79 -10.61
CA ALA A 67 -0.59 18.60 -9.42
C ALA A 67 0.27 17.87 -8.37
N THR A 68 -0.06 16.59 -8.13
CA THR A 68 0.68 15.68 -7.25
C THR A 68 2.15 15.57 -7.65
N TYR A 69 2.43 15.29 -8.93
CA TYR A 69 3.80 15.15 -9.43
C TYR A 69 4.59 16.45 -9.45
N GLN A 70 3.92 17.58 -9.64
CA GLN A 70 4.56 18.90 -9.64
C GLN A 70 4.78 19.47 -8.23
N GLY A 71 4.33 18.78 -7.18
CA GLY A 71 4.57 19.19 -5.79
C GLY A 71 3.83 20.47 -5.41
N THR A 72 2.59 20.64 -5.89
CA THR A 72 1.74 21.75 -5.42
C THR A 72 1.60 21.69 -3.89
N GLY A 73 1.65 22.84 -3.20
CA GLY A 73 1.54 22.89 -1.73
C GLY A 73 2.86 22.94 -0.93
N GLY A 74 4.01 23.07 -1.59
CA GLY A 74 5.31 23.33 -0.91
C GLY A 74 6.27 22.14 -0.87
N SER A 75 5.95 21.06 -1.56
CA SER A 75 6.83 19.92 -1.81
C SER A 75 7.71 20.17 -3.04
N ASN A 76 8.85 19.48 -3.13
CA ASN A 76 9.63 19.49 -4.36
C ASN A 76 8.89 18.68 -5.44
N PRO A 77 8.97 19.09 -6.72
CA PRO A 77 8.40 18.31 -7.81
C PRO A 77 9.07 16.93 -7.90
N LEU A 78 8.26 15.89 -8.06
CA LEU A 78 8.70 14.50 -8.26
C LEU A 78 9.21 14.29 -9.70
N PHE A 79 8.52 14.92 -10.66
CA PHE A 79 8.85 14.83 -12.07
C PHE A 79 8.87 16.22 -12.72
N THR A 80 9.52 16.33 -13.87
CA THR A 80 9.40 17.54 -14.69
C THR A 80 7.96 17.73 -15.18
N GLU A 81 7.57 18.97 -15.50
CA GLU A 81 6.24 19.28 -16.04
C GLU A 81 5.89 18.38 -17.25
N THR A 82 6.82 18.23 -18.21
CA THR A 82 6.63 17.37 -19.38
C THR A 82 6.46 15.89 -19.04
N GLN A 83 7.19 15.39 -18.04
CA GLN A 83 7.04 13.99 -17.59
C GLN A 83 5.70 13.79 -16.88
N ALA A 84 5.28 14.74 -16.04
CA ALA A 84 3.99 14.69 -15.36
C ALA A 84 2.82 14.75 -16.35
N GLU A 85 2.88 15.64 -17.34
CA GLU A 85 1.87 15.78 -18.41
C GLU A 85 1.81 14.57 -19.34
N CYS A 86 2.89 13.79 -19.43
CA CYS A 86 2.90 12.52 -20.17
C CYS A 86 2.32 11.37 -19.33
N LEU A 87 2.78 11.23 -18.09
CA LEU A 87 2.48 10.07 -17.25
C LEU A 87 1.05 10.08 -16.72
N ALA A 88 0.57 11.25 -16.26
CA ALA A 88 -0.75 11.39 -15.67
C ALA A 88 -1.89 10.91 -16.59
N PRO A 89 -2.00 11.34 -17.87
CA PRO A 89 -3.06 10.85 -18.74
C PRO A 89 -2.92 9.36 -19.08
N ALA A 90 -1.69 8.83 -19.18
CA ALA A 90 -1.47 7.41 -19.46
C ALA A 90 -2.01 6.54 -18.30
N TRP A 91 -1.64 6.87 -17.07
CA TRP A 91 -2.10 6.14 -15.88
C TRP A 91 -3.60 6.27 -15.64
N VAL A 92 -4.19 7.46 -15.83
CA VAL A 92 -5.65 7.63 -15.71
C VAL A 92 -6.37 6.80 -16.76
N SER A 93 -5.84 6.72 -17.98
CA SER A 93 -6.41 5.89 -19.05
C SER A 93 -6.31 4.39 -18.74
N ALA A 94 -5.18 3.94 -18.20
CA ALA A 94 -4.96 2.54 -17.84
C ALA A 94 -5.86 2.07 -16.67
N ILE A 95 -5.98 2.91 -15.63
CA ILE A 95 -6.81 2.62 -14.45
C ILE A 95 -8.30 2.78 -14.80
N GLY A 96 -8.68 3.87 -15.46
CA GLY A 96 -10.04 4.24 -15.82
C GLY A 96 -10.85 4.80 -14.63
N ILE A 97 -11.77 5.73 -14.92
CA ILE A 97 -12.61 6.37 -13.88
C ILE A 97 -13.41 5.34 -13.09
N ASP A 98 -13.94 4.31 -13.74
CA ASP A 98 -14.81 3.33 -13.09
C ASP A 98 -14.11 2.66 -11.90
N ARG A 99 -12.79 2.45 -11.97
CA ARG A 99 -12.03 1.86 -10.85
C ARG A 99 -11.84 2.85 -9.71
N PHE A 100 -11.49 4.10 -10.01
CA PHE A 100 -11.42 5.14 -8.98
C PHE A 100 -12.77 5.35 -8.29
N ALA A 101 -13.84 5.44 -9.08
CA ALA A 101 -15.20 5.61 -8.61
C ALA A 101 -15.65 4.41 -7.74
N ALA A 102 -15.35 3.17 -8.16
CA ALA A 102 -15.64 1.97 -7.38
C ALA A 102 -14.88 1.93 -6.04
N ALA A 103 -13.64 2.42 -6.00
CA ALA A 103 -12.84 2.57 -4.79
C ALA A 103 -13.27 3.77 -3.92
N GLY A 104 -14.17 4.63 -4.43
CA GLY A 104 -14.57 5.87 -3.77
C GLY A 104 -13.47 6.93 -3.73
N VAL A 105 -12.51 6.86 -4.65
CA VAL A 105 -11.39 7.80 -4.79
C VAL A 105 -11.80 8.94 -5.73
N ALA A 106 -11.89 10.16 -5.20
CA ALA A 106 -12.12 11.38 -5.97
C ALA A 106 -10.78 12.01 -6.41
N PRO A 107 -10.77 12.89 -7.42
CA PRO A 107 -9.58 13.62 -7.84
C PRO A 107 -8.88 14.37 -6.70
N ASP A 108 -9.65 15.06 -5.84
CA ASP A 108 -9.12 15.79 -4.68
C ASP A 108 -8.35 14.89 -3.71
N ASP A 109 -8.70 13.60 -3.60
CA ASP A 109 -8.00 12.67 -2.71
C ASP A 109 -6.57 12.38 -3.20
N ILE A 110 -6.37 12.38 -4.52
CA ILE A 110 -5.07 12.18 -5.17
C ILE A 110 -4.23 13.44 -4.98
N GLU A 111 -4.80 14.62 -5.29
CA GLU A 111 -4.09 15.89 -5.18
C GLU A 111 -3.58 16.16 -3.75
N ASN A 112 -4.35 15.75 -2.73
CA ASN A 112 -4.00 15.95 -1.33
C ASN A 112 -3.20 14.78 -0.71
N PHE A 113 -2.79 13.79 -1.50
CA PHE A 113 -2.13 12.57 -1.04
C PHE A 113 -2.90 11.86 0.10
N GLU A 114 -4.23 11.96 0.12
CA GLU A 114 -5.07 11.31 1.14
C GLU A 114 -5.18 9.80 0.90
N VAL A 115 -4.94 9.36 -0.34
CA VAL A 115 -4.93 7.95 -0.75
C VAL A 115 -3.75 7.65 -1.67
N GLY A 116 -3.17 6.45 -1.51
CA GLY A 116 -2.23 5.88 -2.47
C GLY A 116 -2.96 5.08 -3.55
N LEU A 117 -2.21 4.60 -4.55
CA LEU A 117 -2.73 3.75 -5.62
C LEU A 117 -3.22 2.38 -5.12
N ASP A 118 -2.71 1.94 -3.97
CA ASP A 118 -3.13 0.73 -3.26
C ASP A 118 -4.60 0.76 -2.81
N ALA A 119 -5.21 1.94 -2.74
CA ALA A 119 -6.64 2.08 -2.46
C ALA A 119 -7.52 1.66 -3.65
N VAL A 120 -6.95 1.53 -4.85
CA VAL A 120 -7.64 1.14 -6.07
C VAL A 120 -7.27 -0.31 -6.40
N ASP A 121 -8.27 -1.13 -6.75
CA ASP A 121 -8.04 -2.51 -7.20
C ASP A 121 -7.44 -2.51 -8.62
N ILE A 122 -6.11 -2.37 -8.67
CA ILE A 122 -5.33 -2.36 -9.90
C ILE A 122 -4.88 -3.79 -10.20
N PRO A 123 -5.33 -4.40 -11.31
CA PRO A 123 -4.88 -5.74 -11.68
C PRO A 123 -3.41 -5.70 -12.10
N ALA A 124 -2.70 -6.81 -11.89
CA ALA A 124 -1.27 -6.92 -12.16
C ALA A 124 -0.88 -6.52 -13.59
N GLU A 125 -1.73 -6.83 -14.57
CA GLU A 125 -1.47 -6.49 -15.97
C GLU A 125 -1.55 -4.97 -16.23
N VAL A 126 -2.41 -4.25 -15.49
CA VAL A 126 -2.47 -2.78 -15.57
C VAL A 126 -1.29 -2.17 -14.82
N ALA A 127 -0.84 -2.76 -13.71
CA ALA A 127 0.37 -2.32 -13.04
C ALA A 127 1.60 -2.46 -13.95
N ASP A 128 1.71 -3.54 -14.72
CA ASP A 128 2.78 -3.73 -15.71
C ASP A 128 2.76 -2.64 -16.80
N GLU A 129 1.57 -2.27 -17.29
CA GLU A 129 1.39 -1.16 -18.24
C GLU A 129 1.80 0.19 -17.63
N MET A 130 1.35 0.46 -16.40
CA MET A 130 1.70 1.68 -15.68
C MET A 130 3.20 1.82 -15.45
N VAL A 131 3.91 0.72 -15.17
CA VAL A 131 5.38 0.73 -15.04
C VAL A 131 6.05 1.03 -16.38
N ALA A 132 5.55 0.45 -17.48
CA ALA A 132 6.06 0.74 -18.82
C ALA A 132 5.89 2.23 -19.19
N ASP A 133 4.74 2.84 -18.85
CA ASP A 133 4.45 4.25 -19.10
C ASP A 133 5.50 5.19 -18.46
N ILE A 134 6.09 4.82 -17.32
CA ILE A 134 7.16 5.59 -16.68
C ILE A 134 8.34 5.77 -17.65
N THR A 135 8.80 4.65 -18.23
CA THR A 135 9.92 4.66 -19.17
C THR A 135 9.55 5.33 -20.50
N ASP A 136 8.34 5.12 -21.00
CA ASP A 136 7.86 5.72 -22.24
C ASP A 136 7.72 7.25 -22.12
N CYS A 137 7.42 7.75 -20.92
CA CYS A 137 7.43 9.18 -20.59
C CYS A 137 8.83 9.74 -20.29
N GLY A 138 9.89 8.94 -20.47
CA GLY A 138 11.28 9.37 -20.30
C GLY A 138 11.68 9.58 -18.84
N ILE A 139 11.04 8.90 -17.91
CA ILE A 139 11.43 8.86 -16.50
C ILE A 139 12.35 7.66 -16.30
N ASP A 140 13.52 7.90 -15.69
CA ASP A 140 14.48 6.85 -15.39
C ASP A 140 14.08 6.15 -14.08
N VAL A 141 13.38 5.04 -14.21
CA VAL A 141 12.85 4.21 -13.11
C VAL A 141 13.95 3.89 -12.09
N ARG A 142 15.13 3.51 -12.59
CA ARG A 142 16.27 3.14 -11.76
C ARG A 142 16.80 4.34 -10.99
N ALA A 143 17.01 5.47 -11.67
CA ALA A 143 17.47 6.69 -11.01
C ALA A 143 16.46 7.18 -9.97
N THR A 144 15.16 7.07 -10.23
CA THR A 144 14.11 7.42 -9.26
C THR A 144 14.14 6.52 -8.03
N VAL A 145 14.24 5.21 -8.19
CA VAL A 145 14.40 4.29 -7.05
C VAL A 145 15.68 4.60 -6.28
N LEU A 146 16.82 4.75 -6.97
CA LEU A 146 18.09 5.10 -6.35
C LEU A 146 17.98 6.39 -5.52
N SER A 147 17.33 7.44 -6.05
CA SER A 147 17.13 8.72 -5.33
C SER A 147 16.42 8.58 -3.98
N THR A 148 15.64 7.51 -3.79
CA THR A 148 14.97 7.21 -2.53
C THR A 148 15.96 6.70 -1.48
N PHE A 149 17.01 6.00 -1.91
CA PHE A 149 18.07 5.48 -1.04
C PHE A 149 19.20 6.50 -0.84
N VAL A 150 19.51 7.29 -1.87
CA VAL A 150 20.66 8.20 -1.89
C VAL A 150 20.34 9.63 -1.44
N ALA A 151 19.35 9.80 -0.55
CA ALA A 151 18.90 11.11 -0.07
C ALA A 151 19.98 11.98 0.65
N THR A 152 21.21 11.47 0.77
CA THR A 152 22.38 12.19 1.26
C THR A 152 23.43 12.27 0.16
N ASP A 153 23.77 13.49 -0.29
CA ASP A 153 24.83 13.79 -1.28
C ASP A 153 26.25 13.28 -0.92
N ASP A 154 26.43 12.59 0.20
CA ASP A 154 27.70 12.10 0.73
C ASP A 154 27.69 10.56 0.91
N LEU A 155 27.29 9.82 -0.13
CA LEU A 155 27.53 8.37 -0.13
C LEU A 155 28.99 8.06 -0.51
N PRO A 156 29.69 7.23 0.26
CA PRO A 156 30.99 6.68 -0.12
C PRO A 156 30.96 6.01 -1.50
N ASP A 157 32.04 6.15 -2.27
CA ASP A 157 32.16 5.57 -3.63
C ASP A 157 31.93 4.05 -3.67
N GLU A 158 32.32 3.35 -2.61
CA GLU A 158 32.13 1.90 -2.47
C GLU A 158 30.65 1.53 -2.32
N LEU A 159 29.93 2.30 -1.51
CA LEU A 159 28.50 2.12 -1.28
C LEU A 159 27.67 2.54 -2.51
N SER A 160 28.06 3.61 -3.20
CA SER A 160 27.40 4.03 -4.44
C SER A 160 27.60 3.00 -5.56
N THR A 161 28.79 2.40 -5.67
CA THR A 161 29.05 1.32 -6.62
C THR A 161 28.21 0.08 -6.31
N CYS A 162 28.12 -0.31 -5.03
CA CYS A 162 27.30 -1.46 -4.64
C CYS A 162 25.81 -1.23 -4.98
N LEU A 163 25.26 -0.05 -4.64
CA LEU A 163 23.87 0.29 -4.95
C LEU A 163 23.61 0.35 -6.46
N ASP A 164 24.56 0.84 -7.25
CA ASP A 164 24.48 0.86 -8.71
C ASP A 164 24.42 -0.58 -9.27
N GLU A 165 25.22 -1.51 -8.77
CA GLU A 165 25.20 -2.91 -9.22
C GLU A 165 23.98 -3.70 -8.74
N ALA A 166 23.49 -3.39 -7.53
CA ALA A 166 22.35 -4.08 -6.92
C ALA A 166 21.01 -3.63 -7.51
N ILE A 167 20.78 -2.31 -7.61
CA ILE A 167 19.52 -1.75 -8.09
C ILE A 167 19.58 -1.65 -9.61
N THR A 168 19.30 -2.78 -10.28
CA THR A 168 19.12 -2.81 -11.73
C THR A 168 17.80 -2.15 -12.14
N THR A 169 17.63 -1.88 -13.43
CA THR A 169 16.36 -1.34 -13.95
C THR A 169 15.21 -2.29 -13.67
N GLU A 170 15.40 -3.60 -13.86
CA GLU A 170 14.37 -4.62 -13.62
C GLU A 170 13.97 -4.66 -12.14
N VAL A 171 14.95 -4.54 -11.23
CA VAL A 171 14.69 -4.45 -9.79
C VAL A 171 13.91 -3.19 -9.45
N ALA A 172 14.23 -2.06 -10.10
CA ALA A 172 13.52 -0.80 -9.89
C ALA A 172 12.07 -0.84 -10.44
N GLU A 173 11.86 -1.46 -11.60
CA GLU A 173 10.52 -1.69 -12.17
C GLU A 173 9.65 -2.54 -11.25
N GLU A 174 10.20 -3.61 -10.67
CA GLU A 174 9.49 -4.45 -9.70
C GLU A 174 9.12 -3.66 -8.43
N VAL A 175 9.99 -2.75 -7.96
CA VAL A 175 9.66 -1.86 -6.83
C VAL A 175 8.43 -1.00 -7.14
N PHE A 176 8.38 -0.37 -8.32
CA PHE A 176 7.22 0.43 -8.70
C PHE A 176 5.96 -0.42 -8.85
N ARG A 177 6.08 -1.59 -9.47
CA ARG A 177 4.98 -2.54 -9.60
C ARG A 177 4.38 -2.94 -8.25
N GLN A 178 5.23 -3.27 -7.29
CA GLN A 178 4.79 -3.64 -5.93
C GLN A 178 4.15 -2.47 -5.18
N GLN A 179 4.66 -1.24 -5.37
CA GLN A 179 4.02 -0.04 -4.82
C GLN A 179 2.64 0.22 -5.41
N ILE A 180 2.47 0.04 -6.72
CA ILE A 180 1.17 0.18 -7.40
C ILE A 180 0.18 -0.88 -6.87
N LEU A 181 0.65 -2.10 -6.66
CA LEU A 181 -0.16 -3.21 -6.15
C LEU A 181 -0.40 -3.16 -4.63
N GLY A 182 0.23 -2.23 -3.92
CA GLY A 182 0.11 -2.12 -2.46
C GLY A 182 0.67 -3.35 -1.72
N ALA A 183 1.69 -4.02 -2.25
CA ALA A 183 2.24 -5.19 -1.59
C ALA A 183 3.01 -4.81 -0.31
N ASP A 184 2.70 -5.51 0.78
CA ASP A 184 3.35 -5.34 2.08
C ASP A 184 4.76 -5.94 2.14
N ASP A 185 5.15 -6.72 1.13
CA ASP A 185 6.46 -7.36 1.07
C ASP A 185 7.54 -6.31 0.79
N VAL A 186 8.62 -6.35 1.59
CA VAL A 186 9.81 -5.55 1.35
C VAL A 186 10.37 -5.93 -0.02
N PRO A 187 10.38 -5.02 -1.01
CA PRO A 187 10.88 -5.36 -2.34
C PRO A 187 12.33 -5.83 -2.25
N GLU A 188 12.72 -6.77 -3.11
CA GLU A 188 14.08 -7.31 -3.13
C GLU A 188 15.15 -6.20 -3.22
N ALA A 189 14.83 -5.11 -3.92
CA ALA A 189 15.65 -3.90 -4.00
C ALA A 189 16.08 -3.34 -2.64
N PHE A 190 15.18 -3.32 -1.65
CA PHE A 190 15.48 -2.82 -0.31
C PHE A 190 16.37 -3.79 0.46
N ALA A 191 16.16 -5.10 0.30
CA ALA A 191 17.03 -6.10 0.90
C ALA A 191 18.45 -6.06 0.30
N GLN A 192 18.56 -5.88 -1.01
CA GLN A 192 19.86 -5.74 -1.69
C GLN A 192 20.54 -4.42 -1.33
N ALA A 193 19.79 -3.31 -1.27
CA ALA A 193 20.32 -2.04 -0.79
C ALA A 193 20.84 -2.14 0.65
N GLN A 194 20.06 -2.75 1.55
CA GLN A 194 20.48 -2.98 2.94
C GLN A 194 21.77 -3.81 3.02
N ALA A 195 21.90 -4.85 2.19
CA ALA A 195 23.12 -5.66 2.16
C ALA A 195 24.36 -4.83 1.76
N CYS A 196 24.21 -3.86 0.86
CA CYS A 196 25.29 -2.92 0.53
C CYS A 196 25.69 -2.03 1.73
N PHE A 197 24.72 -1.55 2.50
CA PHE A 197 25.01 -0.78 3.72
C PHE A 197 25.69 -1.64 4.79
N ASP A 198 25.21 -2.87 5.02
CA ASP A 198 25.76 -3.78 6.02
C ASP A 198 27.23 -4.17 5.69
N ASP A 199 27.53 -4.41 4.40
CA ASP A 199 28.88 -4.75 3.94
C ASP A 199 29.84 -3.55 4.11
N TYR A 200 29.37 -2.35 3.80
CA TYR A 200 30.13 -1.11 4.05
C TYR A 200 30.38 -0.88 5.55
N GLU A 201 29.39 -1.09 6.43
CA GLU A 201 29.60 -0.94 7.88
C GLU A 201 30.60 -1.97 8.43
N ALA A 202 30.59 -3.20 7.90
CA ALA A 202 31.57 -4.22 8.25
C ALA A 202 32.99 -3.81 7.83
N SER A 203 33.17 -3.30 6.60
CA SER A 203 34.50 -2.90 6.11
C SER A 203 35.11 -1.74 6.89
N VAL A 204 34.30 -0.81 7.42
CA VAL A 204 34.76 0.35 8.20
C VAL A 204 35.07 -0.01 9.66
N THR A 205 34.53 -1.10 10.21
CA THR A 205 34.74 -1.49 11.62
C THR A 205 35.95 -2.41 11.83
N GLU A 206 36.56 -2.93 10.75
CA GLU A 206 37.75 -3.79 10.79
C GLU A 206 39.10 -3.04 10.69
N ASP A 207 39.08 -1.70 10.51
CA ASP A 207 40.26 -0.80 10.47
C ASP A 207 40.53 -0.09 11.82
#